data_AF-A0A813VE46-F1
#
_entry.id   AF-A0A813VE46-F1
#
_cell.length_a   1.000
_cell.length_b   1.000
_cell.length_c   1.000
_cell.angle_alpha   90.00
_cell.angle_beta   90.00
_cell.angle_gamma   90.00
#
_symmetry.space_group_name_H-M   'P 1'
#
loop_
_entity.id
_entity.type
_entity.pdbx_description
1 polymer ?
#
loop_
_entity_poly.entity_id
_entity_poly.type
_entity_poly.pdbx_seq_one_letter_code
_entity_poly.pdbx_strand_id
1 'polypeptide(L)'
;MKNLLQTMSNLEKLKIEMESTYIDGYQWKTIIENYLLNLIIFQFKMSTPLSNQDNKEDKIDEILNSFYSQFWIEKHQWFIQCYWITADTSSIVYVYTLPYAFQDFFYIGNVRLKSTCPNNNQCWSFDSIHNLYYGHFLSQNLSLSHIHLDNIHYLDLTIPFDESFWLMVSTLERLNSLNIVLYSNKDLIDIHSKLQILFDRSPHLC
;
A
#
# COMPACT_ATOMS: atom_id res chain seq x y z
N MET A 1 -27.14 5.26 -22.41
CA MET A 1 -27.13 4.89 -20.98
C MET A 1 -26.06 5.76 -20.32
N LYS A 2 -26.39 6.52 -19.26
CA LYS A 2 -25.38 7.33 -18.55
C LYS A 2 -24.62 6.42 -17.57
N ASN A 3 -23.30 6.53 -17.51
CA ASN A 3 -22.49 5.84 -16.50
C ASN A 3 -22.71 6.48 -15.13
N LEU A 4 -22.56 5.71 -14.04
CA LEU A 4 -22.82 6.13 -12.67
C LEU A 4 -22.15 7.47 -12.28
N LEU A 5 -20.89 7.66 -12.66
CA LEU A 5 -20.13 8.88 -12.36
C LEU A 5 -20.70 10.12 -13.08
N GLN A 6 -21.38 9.95 -14.23
CA GLN A 6 -21.98 11.05 -14.99
C GLN A 6 -23.23 11.63 -14.31
N THR A 7 -23.81 10.92 -13.33
CA THR A 7 -24.97 11.39 -12.57
C THR A 7 -24.59 12.03 -11.23
N MET A 8 -23.29 12.09 -10.90
CA MET A 8 -22.78 12.52 -9.60
C MET A 8 -21.96 13.82 -9.69
N SER A 9 -22.45 14.81 -10.44
CA SER A 9 -21.71 16.07 -10.68
C SER A 9 -21.40 16.88 -9.42
N ASN A 10 -22.11 16.65 -8.32
CA ASN A 10 -21.91 17.32 -7.03
C ASN A 10 -21.03 16.50 -6.06
N LEU A 11 -20.38 15.44 -6.54
CA LEU A 11 -19.52 14.61 -5.71
C LEU A 11 -18.23 15.36 -5.36
N GLU A 12 -18.07 15.70 -4.08
CA GLU A 12 -16.89 16.39 -3.57
C GLU A 12 -15.77 15.44 -3.14
N LYS A 13 -16.13 14.20 -2.77
CA LYS A 13 -15.20 13.20 -2.24
C LYS A 13 -15.48 11.85 -2.89
N LEU A 14 -14.44 11.24 -3.44
CA LEU A 14 -14.47 9.90 -4.01
C LEU A 14 -13.34 9.08 -3.39
N LYS A 15 -13.70 8.00 -2.73
CA LYS A 15 -12.78 6.96 -2.27
C LYS A 15 -13.17 5.64 -2.92
N ILE A 16 -12.26 5.03 -3.68
CA ILE A 16 -12.55 3.80 -4.44
C ILE A 16 -11.42 2.77 -4.32
N GLU A 17 -11.79 1.51 -4.16
CA GLU A 17 -10.87 0.38 -4.23
C GLU A 17 -11.28 -0.51 -5.40
N MET A 18 -10.31 -0.89 -6.23
CA MET A 18 -10.51 -1.72 -7.41
C MET A 18 -9.48 -2.84 -7.44
N GLU A 19 -9.95 -4.06 -7.65
CA GLU A 19 -9.09 -5.23 -7.76
C GLU A 19 -9.08 -5.76 -9.19
N SER A 20 -7.92 -6.22 -9.64
CA SER A 20 -7.73 -6.82 -10.98
C SER A 20 -8.18 -5.91 -12.13
N THR A 21 -8.24 -4.60 -11.90
CA THR A 21 -8.67 -3.59 -12.87
C THR A 21 -7.81 -2.36 -12.70
N TYR A 22 -7.41 -1.77 -13.82
CA TYR A 22 -6.56 -0.59 -13.84
C TYR A 22 -7.18 0.48 -14.75
N ILE A 23 -7.23 1.70 -14.23
CA ILE A 23 -7.59 2.92 -14.96
C ILE A 23 -6.38 3.85 -14.85
N ASP A 24 -5.78 4.23 -15.97
CA ASP A 24 -4.59 5.08 -15.94
C ASP A 24 -4.92 6.54 -15.58
N GLY A 25 -3.88 7.34 -15.36
CA GLY A 25 -4.02 8.74 -15.00
C GLY A 25 -4.62 9.63 -16.11
N TYR A 26 -4.55 9.23 -17.37
CA TYR A 26 -5.22 9.95 -18.46
C TYR A 26 -6.72 9.68 -18.47
N GLN A 27 -7.12 8.43 -18.26
CA GLN A 27 -8.50 8.00 -18.16
C GLN A 27 -9.17 8.60 -16.92
N TRP A 28 -8.52 8.54 -15.76
CA TRP A 28 -9.03 9.19 -14.55
C TRP A 28 -9.18 10.69 -14.72
N LYS A 29 -8.18 11.37 -15.29
CA LYS A 29 -8.26 12.80 -15.60
C LYS A 29 -9.48 13.09 -16.47
N THR A 30 -9.68 12.32 -17.54
CA THR A 30 -10.83 12.47 -18.44
C THR A 30 -12.17 12.29 -17.71
N ILE A 31 -12.26 11.32 -16.80
CA ILE A 31 -13.46 11.10 -15.98
C ILE A 31 -13.72 12.29 -15.06
N ILE A 32 -12.69 12.76 -14.36
CA ILE A 32 -12.81 13.85 -13.38
C ILE A 32 -13.18 15.16 -14.06
N GLU A 33 -12.48 15.52 -15.14
CA GLU A 33 -12.72 16.77 -15.88
C GLU A 33 -14.09 16.81 -16.55
N ASN A 34 -14.62 15.67 -16.99
CA ASN A 34 -15.91 15.65 -17.69
C ASN A 34 -17.12 15.46 -16.77
N TYR A 35 -16.94 14.76 -15.64
CA TYR A 35 -18.07 14.27 -14.85
C TYR A 35 -18.02 14.64 -13.36
N LEU A 36 -16.84 14.88 -12.80
CA LEU A 36 -16.65 15.11 -11.36
C LEU A 36 -16.01 16.48 -11.11
N LEU A 37 -16.58 17.54 -11.71
CA LEU A 37 -16.05 18.90 -11.69
C LEU A 37 -15.87 19.49 -10.28
N ASN A 38 -16.68 19.03 -9.31
CA ASN A 38 -16.64 19.49 -7.93
C ASN A 38 -15.79 18.60 -7.01
N LEU A 39 -15.03 17.65 -7.58
CA LEU A 39 -14.23 16.70 -6.79
C LEU A 39 -13.03 17.40 -6.15
N ILE A 40 -12.99 17.37 -4.82
CA ILE A 40 -11.94 17.98 -3.98
C ILE A 40 -11.00 16.89 -3.44
N ILE A 41 -11.57 15.77 -2.99
CA ILE A 41 -10.80 14.65 -2.45
C ILE A 41 -10.98 13.46 -3.37
N PHE A 42 -9.89 13.01 -3.96
CA PHE A 42 -9.84 11.79 -4.73
C PHE A 42 -8.84 10.83 -4.09
N GLN A 43 -9.35 9.69 -3.65
CA GLN A 43 -8.56 8.63 -3.04
C GLN A 43 -8.84 7.33 -3.76
N PHE A 44 -7.80 6.64 -4.19
CA PHE A 44 -7.98 5.32 -4.79
C PHE A 44 -6.90 4.34 -4.39
N LYS A 45 -7.25 3.06 -4.50
CA LYS A 45 -6.34 1.93 -4.49
C LYS A 45 -6.77 0.98 -5.60
N MET A 46 -5.84 0.66 -6.50
CA MET A 46 -6.05 -0.26 -7.60
C MET A 46 -5.01 -1.37 -7.53
N SER A 47 -5.38 -2.57 -7.97
CA SER A 47 -4.42 -3.64 -8.21
C SER A 47 -4.54 -4.17 -9.64
N THR A 48 -3.41 -4.47 -10.26
CA THR A 48 -3.37 -5.09 -11.59
C THR A 48 -2.23 -6.12 -11.65
N PRO A 49 -2.46 -7.28 -12.27
CA PRO A 49 -1.36 -8.21 -12.55
C PRO A 49 -0.42 -7.60 -13.59
N LEU A 50 0.89 -7.79 -13.42
CA LEU A 50 1.87 -7.61 -14.48
C LEU A 50 2.14 -8.94 -15.20
N SER A 51 2.22 -8.88 -16.52
CA SER A 51 2.67 -10.02 -17.33
C SER A 51 4.15 -10.31 -17.08
N ASN A 52 4.52 -11.59 -17.00
CA ASN A 52 5.90 -12.03 -16.82
C ASN A 52 6.83 -11.71 -17.99
N GLN A 53 6.26 -11.39 -19.15
CA GLN A 53 7.05 -11.10 -20.36
C GLN A 53 7.50 -9.64 -20.43
N ASP A 54 6.96 -8.77 -19.58
CA ASP A 54 7.23 -7.34 -19.63
C ASP A 54 8.38 -6.96 -18.69
N ASN A 55 9.16 -5.95 -19.09
CA ASN A 55 10.04 -5.27 -18.16
C ASN A 55 9.17 -4.53 -17.12
N LYS A 56 9.11 -5.10 -15.89
CA LYS A 56 8.27 -4.59 -14.81
C LYS A 56 8.54 -3.10 -14.53
N GLU A 57 9.80 -2.68 -14.55
CA GLU A 57 10.17 -1.28 -14.28
C GLU A 57 9.59 -0.33 -15.34
N ASP A 58 9.70 -0.68 -16.61
CA ASP A 58 9.16 0.15 -17.71
C ASP A 58 7.64 0.27 -17.61
N LYS A 59 6.95 -0.80 -17.19
CA LYS A 59 5.50 -0.78 -16.96
C LYS A 59 5.11 0.09 -15.76
N ILE A 60 5.89 0.05 -14.68
CA ILE A 60 5.68 0.96 -13.54
C ILE A 60 5.89 2.42 -13.97
N ASP A 61 6.91 2.68 -14.77
CA ASP A 61 7.20 4.03 -15.27
C ASP A 61 6.08 4.50 -16.21
N GLU A 62 5.56 3.63 -17.10
CA GLU A 62 4.38 3.91 -17.93
C GLU A 62 3.15 4.28 -17.08
N ILE A 63 2.87 3.50 -16.03
CA ILE A 63 1.78 3.77 -15.09
C ILE A 63 1.98 5.14 -14.45
N LEU A 64 3.13 5.42 -13.84
CA LEU A 64 3.38 6.68 -13.15
C LEU A 64 3.39 7.88 -14.08
N ASN A 65 3.90 7.72 -15.31
CA ASN A 65 3.91 8.78 -16.32
C ASN A 65 2.51 9.28 -16.66
N SER A 66 1.49 8.40 -16.61
CA SER A 66 0.09 8.81 -16.79
C SER A 66 -0.42 9.76 -15.68
N PHE A 67 0.23 9.76 -14.51
CA PHE A 67 -0.08 10.59 -13.35
C PHE A 67 0.88 11.78 -13.15
N TYR A 68 1.84 12.02 -14.06
CA TYR A 68 2.84 13.10 -13.91
C TYR A 68 2.40 14.47 -14.48
N SER A 69 1.16 14.60 -14.95
CA SER A 69 0.69 15.86 -15.55
C SER A 69 0.41 16.97 -14.52
N GLN A 70 0.42 18.23 -14.96
CA GLN A 70 0.08 19.40 -14.11
C GLN A 70 -1.30 19.26 -13.42
N PHE A 71 -2.22 18.53 -14.04
CA PHE A 71 -3.52 18.21 -13.43
C PHE A 71 -3.33 17.50 -12.09
N TRP A 72 -2.49 16.46 -12.05
CA TRP A 72 -2.26 15.66 -10.84
C TRP A 72 -1.39 16.39 -9.84
N ILE A 73 -0.25 16.94 -10.29
CA ILE A 73 0.82 17.43 -9.42
C ILE A 73 0.58 18.86 -8.94
N GLU A 74 0.25 19.78 -9.84
CA GLU A 74 0.16 21.20 -9.53
C GLU A 74 -1.25 21.59 -9.10
N LYS A 75 -2.26 21.20 -9.89
CA LYS A 75 -3.66 21.62 -9.67
C LYS A 75 -4.30 20.92 -8.48
N HIS A 76 -4.19 19.59 -8.42
CA HIS A 76 -4.89 18.79 -7.43
C HIS A 76 -3.99 18.30 -6.27
N GLN A 77 -2.68 18.25 -6.48
CA GLN A 77 -1.71 17.68 -5.53
C GLN A 77 -2.09 16.24 -5.10
N TRP A 78 -2.69 15.49 -6.01
CA TRP A 78 -3.01 14.08 -5.82
C TRP A 78 -1.82 13.24 -6.29
N PHE A 79 -0.90 12.99 -5.38
CA PHE A 79 0.29 12.19 -5.65
C PHE A 79 -0.05 10.71 -5.66
N ILE A 80 0.63 9.96 -6.51
CA ILE A 80 0.40 8.53 -6.71
C ILE A 80 1.63 7.75 -6.30
N GLN A 81 1.43 6.57 -5.75
CA GLN A 81 2.48 5.61 -5.42
C GLN A 81 2.15 4.24 -6.00
N CYS A 82 3.17 3.66 -6.62
CA CYS A 82 3.18 2.28 -7.06
C CYS A 82 3.94 1.44 -6.05
N TYR A 83 3.39 0.28 -5.72
CA TYR A 83 3.96 -0.73 -4.83
C TYR A 83 3.86 -2.10 -5.50
N TRP A 84 4.96 -2.84 -5.61
CA TRP A 84 4.95 -4.16 -6.23
C TRP A 84 6.02 -5.10 -5.67
N ILE A 85 5.73 -6.39 -5.77
CA ILE A 85 6.61 -7.45 -5.28
C ILE A 85 7.59 -7.85 -6.39
N THR A 86 8.89 -7.84 -6.09
CA THR A 86 9.94 -8.12 -7.08
C THR A 86 10.20 -9.63 -7.26
N ALA A 87 10.04 -10.42 -6.20
CA ALA A 87 10.38 -11.83 -6.17
C ALA A 87 9.33 -12.76 -6.83
N ASP A 88 8.14 -12.24 -7.15
CA ASP A 88 7.03 -13.07 -7.63
C ASP A 88 6.94 -13.10 -9.17
N THR A 89 6.67 -14.30 -9.71
CA THR A 89 6.28 -14.55 -11.10
C THR A 89 4.80 -14.22 -11.35
N SER A 90 4.05 -13.78 -10.35
CA SER A 90 2.75 -13.14 -10.52
C SER A 90 2.71 -11.80 -9.81
N SER A 91 3.62 -10.88 -10.18
CA SER A 91 3.69 -9.60 -9.48
C SER A 91 2.44 -8.77 -9.74
N ILE A 92 1.60 -8.68 -8.71
CA ILE A 92 0.56 -7.67 -8.62
C ILE A 92 1.22 -6.32 -8.33
N VAL A 93 0.81 -5.30 -9.08
CA VAL A 93 1.13 -3.91 -8.79
C VAL A 93 -0.06 -3.28 -8.12
N TYR A 94 0.20 -2.61 -7.01
CA TYR A 94 -0.76 -1.75 -6.36
C TYR A 94 -0.44 -0.30 -6.72
N VAL A 95 -1.47 0.45 -7.09
CA VAL A 95 -1.38 1.88 -7.42
C VAL A 95 -2.37 2.60 -6.53
N TYR A 96 -1.91 3.59 -5.77
CA TYR A 96 -2.78 4.32 -4.84
C TYR A 96 -2.40 5.78 -4.70
N THR A 97 -3.36 6.59 -4.25
CA THR A 97 -3.15 7.99 -3.89
C THR A 97 -2.43 8.13 -2.55
N LEU A 98 -1.61 9.16 -2.42
CA LEU A 98 -0.99 9.59 -1.15
C LEU A 98 -1.73 10.79 -0.54
N PRO A 99 -1.80 10.89 0.80
CA PRO A 99 -1.40 9.88 1.78
C PRO A 99 -2.28 8.61 1.69
N TYR A 100 -1.78 7.48 2.19
CA TYR A 100 -2.50 6.22 2.10
C TYR A 100 -3.80 6.28 2.90
N ALA A 101 -4.92 6.08 2.23
CA ALA A 101 -6.25 6.34 2.80
C ALA A 101 -7.01 5.08 3.22
N PHE A 102 -6.41 3.89 3.08
CA PHE A 102 -7.08 2.60 3.28
C PHE A 102 -6.62 1.94 4.58
N GLN A 103 -7.46 1.06 5.13
CA GLN A 103 -7.20 0.43 6.43
C GLN A 103 -6.28 -0.78 6.32
N ASP A 104 -6.38 -1.51 5.21
CA ASP A 104 -5.62 -2.72 4.97
C ASP A 104 -4.33 -2.43 4.23
N PHE A 105 -3.22 -2.98 4.73
CA PHE A 105 -1.92 -2.91 4.07
C PHE A 105 -1.24 -4.27 4.05
N PHE A 106 -0.90 -4.72 2.84
CA PHE A 106 -0.28 -6.01 2.59
C PHE A 106 1.20 -5.81 2.33
N TYR A 107 2.03 -6.20 3.28
CA TYR A 107 3.48 -6.21 3.14
C TYR A 107 3.95 -7.65 2.97
N ILE A 108 4.24 -8.05 1.73
CA ILE A 108 4.57 -9.44 1.42
C ILE A 108 5.86 -9.49 0.59
N GLY A 109 6.93 -10.01 1.20
CA GLY A 109 8.22 -10.22 0.55
C GLY A 109 8.97 -8.94 0.18
N ASN A 110 9.66 -8.97 -0.95
CA ASN A 110 10.45 -7.84 -1.44
C ASN A 110 9.65 -6.83 -2.23
N VAL A 111 9.55 -5.64 -1.68
CA VAL A 111 8.72 -4.61 -2.26
C VAL A 111 9.55 -3.50 -2.86
N ARG A 112 9.11 -2.98 -3.99
CA ARG A 112 9.63 -1.72 -4.52
C ARG A 112 8.54 -0.67 -4.53
N LEU A 113 8.97 0.57 -4.40
CA LEU A 113 8.13 1.75 -4.36
C LEU A 113 8.63 2.76 -5.38
N LYS A 114 7.71 3.36 -6.11
CA LYS A 114 7.96 4.57 -6.91
C LYS A 114 6.74 5.49 -6.76
N SER A 115 6.96 6.79 -6.75
CA SER A 115 5.91 7.78 -6.52
C SER A 115 6.06 8.99 -7.44
N THR A 116 4.95 9.70 -7.66
CA THR A 116 4.94 11.03 -8.28
C THR A 116 5.15 12.18 -7.27
N CYS A 117 5.22 11.90 -5.96
CA CYS A 117 5.51 12.94 -4.96
C CYS A 117 7.01 13.34 -5.04
N PRO A 118 7.34 14.64 -5.18
CA PRO A 118 8.71 15.10 -5.40
C PRO A 118 9.61 15.01 -4.15
N ASN A 119 9.02 14.96 -2.95
CA ASN A 119 9.72 14.82 -1.68
C ASN A 119 9.24 13.57 -0.95
N ASN A 120 10.02 12.49 -1.01
CA ASN A 120 9.64 11.15 -0.50
C ASN A 120 9.14 11.10 0.95
N ASN A 121 9.38 12.10 1.80
CA ASN A 121 9.00 12.01 3.21
C ASN A 121 7.74 12.80 3.61
N GLN A 122 7.29 13.79 2.83
CA GLN A 122 6.18 14.67 3.27
C GLN A 122 4.79 14.13 2.89
N CYS A 123 4.69 13.35 1.81
CA CYS A 123 3.41 12.82 1.33
C CYS A 123 3.08 11.43 1.92
N TRP A 124 4.06 10.76 2.54
CA TRP A 124 3.97 9.34 2.91
C TRP A 124 3.43 9.22 4.33
N SER A 125 2.12 9.46 4.49
CA SER A 125 1.41 9.09 5.72
C SER A 125 0.65 7.78 5.49
N PHE A 126 0.72 6.94 6.52
CA PHE A 126 0.06 5.64 6.61
C PHE A 126 -0.88 5.58 7.82
N ASP A 127 -1.28 6.74 8.34
CA ASP A 127 -2.08 6.87 9.58
C ASP A 127 -3.45 6.17 9.50
N SER A 128 -3.95 5.96 8.28
CA SER A 128 -5.22 5.27 8.03
C SER A 128 -5.12 3.75 8.13
N ILE A 129 -3.91 3.18 8.19
CA ILE A 129 -3.72 1.73 8.28
C ILE A 129 -4.04 1.28 9.70
N HIS A 130 -4.95 0.31 9.79
CA HIS A 130 -5.31 -0.35 11.05
C HIS A 130 -5.03 -1.86 10.97
N ASN A 131 -4.98 -2.42 9.76
CA ASN A 131 -4.81 -3.85 9.53
C ASN A 131 -3.53 -4.07 8.72
N LEU A 132 -2.55 -4.73 9.33
CA LEU A 132 -1.30 -5.09 8.68
C LEU A 132 -1.26 -6.59 8.39
N TYR A 133 -1.02 -6.95 7.15
CA TYR A 133 -0.78 -8.32 6.72
C TYR A 133 0.69 -8.45 6.33
N TYR A 134 1.48 -9.06 7.20
CA TYR A 134 2.93 -9.20 7.06
C TYR A 134 3.31 -10.64 6.70
N GLY A 135 3.75 -10.82 5.45
CA GLY A 135 4.24 -12.08 4.91
C GLY A 135 5.74 -12.00 4.61
N HIS A 136 6.57 -12.76 5.31
CA HIS A 136 8.00 -12.80 5.00
C HIS A 136 8.31 -13.81 3.88
N PHE A 137 8.89 -13.31 2.79
CA PHE A 137 9.59 -14.12 1.80
C PHE A 137 11.03 -13.63 1.74
N LEU A 138 11.96 -14.52 2.12
CA LEU A 138 13.41 -14.34 2.15
C LEU A 138 13.90 -13.21 1.25
N SER A 139 14.30 -12.06 1.82
CA SER A 139 15.26 -11.18 1.14
C SER A 139 15.81 -9.99 1.93
N GLN A 140 16.90 -9.50 1.36
CA GLN A 140 17.88 -8.51 1.74
C GLN A 140 17.36 -7.07 1.60
N ASN A 141 17.68 -6.27 2.63
CA ASN A 141 18.00 -4.85 2.61
C ASN A 141 17.25 -3.95 1.62
N LEU A 142 15.98 -3.66 1.92
CA LEU A 142 15.31 -2.47 1.40
C LEU A 142 15.11 -1.46 2.52
N SER A 143 15.31 -0.17 2.20
CA SER A 143 15.16 0.94 3.16
C SER A 143 13.68 1.21 3.40
N LEU A 144 13.03 0.39 4.25
CA LEU A 144 11.67 0.59 4.73
C LEU A 144 11.56 1.73 5.76
N SER A 145 12.65 2.47 5.99
CA SER A 145 12.75 3.59 6.92
C SER A 145 11.72 4.70 6.69
N HIS A 146 10.97 4.67 5.59
CA HIS A 146 9.97 5.67 5.23
C HIS A 146 8.53 5.23 5.50
N ILE A 147 8.31 3.96 5.83
CA ILE A 147 6.99 3.44 6.20
C ILE A 147 6.96 3.35 7.72
N HIS A 148 6.07 4.12 8.35
CA HIS A 148 5.80 4.02 9.79
C HIS A 148 4.31 3.73 10.00
N LEU A 149 4.04 2.64 10.72
CA LEU A 149 2.70 2.09 10.94
C LEU A 149 2.39 2.07 12.43
N ASP A 150 2.05 3.22 12.99
CA ASP A 150 1.89 3.37 14.45
C ASP A 150 0.45 3.10 14.94
N ASN A 151 -0.52 2.94 14.02
CA ASN A 151 -1.94 2.77 14.33
C ASN A 151 -2.47 1.35 14.09
N ILE A 152 -1.63 0.32 14.22
CA ILE A 152 -2.04 -1.06 13.95
C ILE A 152 -2.94 -1.61 15.07
N HIS A 153 -4.13 -2.07 14.69
CA HIS A 153 -5.10 -2.75 15.56
C HIS A 153 -5.18 -4.25 15.29
N TYR A 154 -5.09 -4.64 14.02
CA TYR A 154 -5.06 -6.02 13.58
C TYR A 154 -3.73 -6.33 12.90
N LEU A 155 -3.09 -7.42 13.31
CA LEU A 155 -1.86 -7.93 12.70
C LEU A 155 -2.06 -9.38 12.26
N ASP A 156 -1.87 -9.64 10.98
CA ASP A 156 -1.67 -10.98 10.43
C ASP A 156 -0.18 -11.18 10.14
N LEU A 157 0.45 -12.10 10.84
CA LEU A 157 1.90 -12.24 10.86
C LEU A 157 2.33 -13.66 10.49
N THR A 158 3.10 -13.77 9.40
CA THR A 158 3.81 -15.00 9.06
C THR A 158 5.16 -15.07 9.77
N ILE A 159 5.42 -16.18 10.47
CA ILE A 159 6.69 -16.44 11.17
C ILE A 159 7.54 -17.45 10.39
N PRO A 160 8.87 -17.23 10.29
CA PRO A 160 9.63 -16.14 10.92
C PRO A 160 9.50 -14.80 10.19
N PHE A 161 9.44 -13.71 10.96
CA PHE A 161 9.64 -12.34 10.47
C PHE A 161 11.08 -11.86 10.79
N ASP A 162 11.48 -10.74 10.17
CA ASP A 162 12.81 -10.14 10.23
C ASP A 162 12.80 -8.77 10.94
N GLU A 163 13.98 -8.18 11.12
CA GLU A 163 14.11 -6.86 11.76
C GLU A 163 13.42 -5.74 10.96
N SER A 164 13.19 -5.94 9.66
CA SER A 164 12.47 -5.01 8.80
C SER A 164 11.05 -4.76 9.30
N PHE A 165 10.41 -5.76 9.91
CA PHE A 165 9.12 -5.61 10.57
C PHE A 165 9.15 -4.49 11.63
N TRP A 166 10.17 -4.48 12.49
CA TRP A 166 10.32 -3.50 13.56
C TRP A 166 10.73 -2.11 13.07
N LEU A 167 11.26 -2.00 11.86
CA LEU A 167 11.49 -0.69 11.22
C LEU A 167 10.18 -0.04 10.79
N MET A 168 9.17 -0.82 10.42
CA MET A 168 7.86 -0.32 10.02
C MET A 168 6.91 -0.12 11.20
N VAL A 169 6.94 -1.05 12.15
CA VAL A 169 6.03 -1.07 13.30
C VAL A 169 6.84 -0.81 14.57
N SER A 170 6.91 0.45 14.96
CA SER A 170 7.72 0.87 16.11
C SER A 170 7.11 0.43 17.45
N THR A 171 5.77 0.44 17.54
CA THR A 171 4.97 0.08 18.72
C THR A 171 3.72 -0.70 18.31
N LEU A 172 3.24 -1.58 19.18
CA LEU A 172 2.00 -2.35 19.03
C LEU A 172 1.02 -2.06 20.17
N GLU A 173 1.09 -0.86 20.76
CA GLU A 173 0.20 -0.41 21.85
C GLU A 173 -1.29 -0.44 21.49
N ARG A 174 -1.65 -0.38 20.20
CA ARG A 174 -3.05 -0.40 19.76
C ARG A 174 -3.51 -1.76 19.27
N LEU A 175 -2.62 -2.75 19.27
CA LEU A 175 -2.90 -4.08 18.78
C LEU A 175 -3.93 -4.75 19.70
N ASN A 176 -5.06 -5.13 19.12
CA ASN A 176 -6.14 -5.82 19.82
C ASN A 176 -6.50 -7.18 19.20
N SER A 177 -5.97 -7.48 18.01
CA SER A 177 -6.16 -8.76 17.34
C SER A 177 -4.88 -9.19 16.63
N LEU A 178 -4.47 -10.43 16.86
CA LEU A 178 -3.27 -11.02 16.29
C LEU A 178 -3.60 -12.38 15.66
N ASN A 179 -3.31 -12.54 14.38
CA ASN A 179 -3.26 -13.82 13.69
C ASN A 179 -1.82 -14.19 13.40
N ILE A 180 -1.43 -15.43 13.69
CA ILE A 180 -0.06 -15.92 13.49
C ILE A 180 -0.10 -17.16 12.61
N VAL A 181 0.62 -17.11 11.50
CA VAL A 181 0.80 -18.26 10.60
C VAL A 181 2.24 -18.78 10.72
N LEU A 182 2.37 -20.05 11.09
CA LEU A 182 3.67 -20.72 11.28
C LEU A 182 4.02 -21.53 10.02
N TYR A 183 5.10 -21.16 9.32
CA TYR A 183 5.51 -21.84 8.07
C TYR A 183 6.73 -22.78 8.21
N SER A 184 7.32 -22.96 9.40
CA SER A 184 8.52 -23.81 9.56
C SER A 184 8.55 -24.63 10.85
N ASN A 185 8.98 -25.88 10.73
CA ASN A 185 9.29 -26.79 11.85
C ASN A 185 10.76 -26.73 12.29
N LYS A 186 11.63 -25.95 11.63
CA LYS A 186 13.08 -26.17 11.73
C LYS A 186 13.81 -25.41 12.85
N ASP A 187 13.25 -24.35 13.43
CA ASP A 187 13.90 -23.61 14.52
C ASP A 187 12.91 -23.04 15.55
N LEU A 188 12.31 -23.92 16.36
CA LEU A 188 11.33 -23.55 17.40
C LEU A 188 11.88 -22.53 18.43
N ILE A 189 13.20 -22.53 18.66
CA ILE A 189 13.83 -21.62 19.63
C ILE A 189 13.78 -20.16 19.14
N ASP A 190 14.05 -19.92 17.85
CA ASP A 190 13.95 -18.56 17.26
C ASP A 190 12.50 -18.07 17.21
N ILE A 191 11.55 -18.98 17.01
CA ILE A 191 10.12 -18.65 17.04
C ILE A 191 9.71 -18.15 18.43
N HIS A 192 10.14 -18.84 19.49
CA HIS A 192 9.78 -18.47 20.86
C HIS A 192 10.29 -17.08 21.24
N SER A 193 11.55 -16.75 20.93
CA SER A 193 12.12 -15.43 21.23
C SER A 193 11.39 -14.32 20.48
N LYS A 194 11.06 -14.52 19.20
CA LYS A 194 10.32 -13.55 18.38
C LYS A 194 8.89 -13.33 18.87
N LEU A 195 8.20 -14.40 19.26
CA LEU A 195 6.88 -14.30 19.87
C LEU A 195 6.93 -13.56 21.21
N GLN A 196 7.93 -13.82 22.05
CA GLN A 196 8.08 -13.11 23.31
C GLN A 196 8.25 -11.60 23.08
N ILE A 197 9.14 -11.20 22.16
CA ILE A 197 9.33 -9.78 21.80
C ILE A 197 8.03 -9.16 21.28
N LEU A 198 7.27 -9.90 20.47
CA LEU A 198 5.98 -9.46 19.95
C LEU A 198 4.98 -9.19 21.08
N PHE A 199 4.86 -10.11 22.05
CA PHE A 199 3.98 -9.96 23.20
C PHE A 199 4.44 -8.84 24.14
N ASP A 200 5.74 -8.73 24.40
CA ASP A 200 6.31 -7.66 25.24
C ASP A 200 6.01 -6.27 24.67
N ARG A 201 5.89 -6.15 23.34
CA ARG A 201 5.55 -4.90 22.64
C ARG A 201 4.05 -4.69 22.42
N SER A 202 3.21 -5.67 22.78
CA SER A 202 1.76 -5.66 22.56
C SER A 202 1.01 -5.77 23.90
N PRO A 203 1.16 -4.80 24.83
CA PRO A 203 0.69 -4.93 26.22
C PRO A 203 -0.83 -5.06 26.37
N HIS A 204 -1.59 -4.76 25.32
CA HIS A 204 -3.06 -4.80 25.31
C HIS A 204 -3.63 -6.04 24.61
N LEU A 205 -2.78 -6.93 24.10
CA LEU A 205 -3.20 -8.19 23.51
C LEU A 205 -3.54 -9.17 24.65
N CYS A 206 -4.83 -9.27 24.98
CA CYS A 206 -5.38 -10.11 26.05
C CYS A 206 -6.11 -11.33 25.49
#